data_AF-A0A523XNT1-F1
#
_entry.id   AF-A0A523XNT1-F1
#
_cell.length_a   1.000
_cell.length_b   1.000
_cell.length_c   1.000
_cell.angle_alpha   90.00
_cell.angle_beta   90.00
_cell.angle_gamma   90.00
#
_symmetry.space_group_name_H-M   'P 1'
#
loop_
_entity.id
_entity.type
_entity.pdbx_description
1 polymer ?
#
loop_
_entity_poly.entity_id
_entity_poly.type
_entity_poly.pdbx_seq_one_letter_code
_entity_poly.pdbx_strand_id
1 'polypeptide(L)'
;MTHPLKLCQKIVHFGPEEEVDFHAEKELKRAFFEYRQAPKKALASISYMVNGKEYASLLEALVEEEELTTAGIRFFNPDMEENWDYNVPTKVIALMGKGMGWVERFTYKSFSLDKWDKEQQMLRDSVMLRAFPVRFYFPQSIKTKSIDPRAAPVRPYVPKLITPEALWRVIRDKGLVPFEIRVCAYTKEQRYSYDLDLVNNRLLKDFRGGQVAVRNRAERSSIDYLNFDMILASTEMKYIVKKAFIELFEVTEATAFDISHTMGITDQMGKNSLDAIVSRGLADKEGKPPRESYSINSENLAKAASGIEDLPLPPP
;
A
#
# COMPACT_ATOMS: atom_id res chain seq x y z
N MET A 1 23.69 7.25 -11.37
CA MET A 1 22.30 6.97 -10.92
C MET A 1 21.34 7.76 -11.80
N THR A 2 20.41 7.08 -12.46
CA THR A 2 19.41 7.72 -13.33
C THR A 2 18.37 8.45 -12.49
N HIS A 3 17.97 9.66 -12.90
CA HIS A 3 16.96 10.44 -12.16
C HIS A 3 15.59 9.72 -12.16
N PRO A 4 14.88 9.58 -11.03
CA PRO A 4 13.63 8.79 -10.93
C PRO A 4 12.56 9.16 -11.96
N LEU A 5 12.37 10.46 -12.24
CA LEU A 5 11.43 10.91 -13.28
C LEU A 5 11.74 10.31 -14.67
N LYS A 6 13.02 10.17 -15.03
CA LYS A 6 13.40 9.56 -16.32
C LYS A 6 13.06 8.08 -16.35
N LEU A 7 13.18 7.38 -15.23
CA LEU A 7 12.76 5.98 -15.12
C LEU A 7 11.23 5.86 -15.22
N CYS A 8 10.49 6.72 -14.53
CA CYS A 8 9.03 6.80 -14.66
C CYS A 8 8.59 7.06 -16.11
N GLN A 9 9.26 7.95 -16.82
CA GLN A 9 9.00 8.21 -18.23
C GLN A 9 9.31 6.97 -19.09
N LYS A 10 10.37 6.21 -18.81
CA LYS A 10 10.61 4.95 -19.55
C LYS A 10 9.49 3.93 -19.29
N ILE A 11 9.05 3.78 -18.05
CA ILE A 11 7.97 2.84 -17.67
C ILE A 11 6.65 3.21 -18.36
N VAL A 12 6.32 4.50 -18.45
CA VAL A 12 5.04 4.90 -19.08
C VAL A 12 4.94 4.47 -20.53
N HIS A 13 6.08 4.42 -21.26
CA HIS A 13 6.15 3.97 -22.65
C HIS A 13 6.07 2.45 -22.82
N PHE A 14 5.95 1.67 -21.74
CA PHE A 14 5.55 0.27 -21.88
C PHE A 14 4.04 0.12 -22.14
N GLY A 15 3.25 1.16 -21.86
CA GLY A 15 1.82 1.16 -22.15
C GLY A 15 1.49 1.26 -23.64
N PRO A 16 0.22 1.06 -24.01
CA PRO A 16 -0.22 1.13 -25.41
C PRO A 16 0.11 2.49 -26.04
N GLU A 17 0.64 2.49 -27.26
CA GLU A 17 1.10 3.71 -27.96
C GLU A 17 -0.03 4.75 -28.10
N GLU A 18 -1.26 4.29 -28.26
CA GLU A 18 -2.45 5.15 -28.36
C GLU A 18 -2.78 5.89 -27.06
N GLU A 19 -2.33 5.41 -25.90
CA GLU A 19 -2.57 6.03 -24.59
C GLU A 19 -1.39 6.89 -24.10
N VAL A 20 -0.21 6.76 -24.72
CA VAL A 20 1.01 7.45 -24.33
C VAL A 20 1.31 8.60 -25.30
N ASP A 21 0.55 9.68 -25.17
CA ASP A 21 0.75 10.93 -25.92
C ASP A 21 1.45 12.02 -25.09
N PHE A 22 1.67 13.19 -25.70
CA PHE A 22 2.24 14.35 -25.01
C PHE A 22 1.43 14.80 -23.80
N HIS A 23 0.10 14.59 -23.80
CA HIS A 23 -0.74 14.89 -22.65
C HIS A 23 -0.44 13.94 -21.50
N ALA A 24 -0.40 12.63 -21.76
CA ALA A 24 -0.07 11.61 -20.77
C ALA A 24 1.30 11.89 -20.11
N GLU A 25 2.33 12.19 -20.90
CA GLU A 25 3.65 12.54 -20.37
C GLU A 25 3.65 13.79 -19.47
N LYS A 26 2.87 14.81 -19.84
CA LYS A 26 2.74 16.04 -19.05
C LYS A 26 2.02 15.76 -17.73
N GLU A 27 0.96 14.96 -17.75
CA GLU A 27 0.23 14.57 -16.55
C GLU A 27 1.08 13.68 -15.64
N LEU A 28 1.88 12.77 -16.19
CA LEU A 28 2.87 11.99 -15.43
C LEU A 28 3.85 12.91 -14.69
N LYS A 29 4.43 13.89 -15.38
CA LYS A 29 5.34 14.86 -14.77
C LYS A 29 4.66 15.60 -13.63
N ARG A 30 3.42 16.08 -13.84
CA ARG A 30 2.64 16.76 -12.80
C ARG A 30 2.43 15.85 -11.59
N ALA A 31 1.92 14.64 -11.80
CA ALA A 31 1.67 13.66 -10.74
C ALA A 31 2.95 13.28 -9.97
N PHE A 32 4.09 13.17 -10.65
CA PHE A 32 5.39 12.93 -10.03
C PHE A 32 5.82 14.06 -9.09
N PHE A 33 5.67 15.33 -9.53
CA PHE A 33 6.02 16.48 -8.68
C PHE A 33 5.06 16.64 -7.51
N GLU A 34 3.75 16.46 -7.72
CA GLU A 34 2.75 16.43 -6.65
C GLU A 34 3.09 15.35 -5.62
N TYR A 35 3.49 14.16 -6.07
CA TYR A 35 3.91 13.07 -5.19
C TYR A 35 5.15 13.45 -4.35
N ARG A 36 6.18 14.04 -4.97
CA ARG A 36 7.42 14.43 -4.27
C ARG A 36 7.23 15.54 -3.25
N GLN A 37 6.23 16.40 -3.44
CA GLN A 37 5.94 17.51 -2.52
C GLN A 37 5.16 17.05 -1.27
N ALA A 38 4.50 15.89 -1.33
CA ALA A 38 3.75 15.37 -0.18
C ALA A 38 4.71 14.97 0.95
N PRO A 39 4.55 15.50 2.18
CA PRO A 39 5.42 15.16 3.29
C PRO A 39 5.22 13.70 3.69
N LYS A 40 6.32 12.96 3.83
CA LYS A 40 6.33 11.56 4.24
C LYS A 40 7.49 11.30 5.19
N LYS A 41 7.23 10.52 6.24
CA LYS A 41 8.25 10.09 7.18
C LYS A 41 8.78 8.72 6.75
N ALA A 42 10.10 8.59 6.70
CA ALA A 42 10.75 7.33 6.34
C ALA A 42 11.17 6.58 7.61
N LEU A 43 11.16 5.25 7.53
CA LEU A 43 11.65 4.35 8.57
C LEU A 43 12.99 3.71 8.22
N ALA A 44 13.29 3.52 6.94
CA ALA A 44 14.54 2.92 6.49
C ALA A 44 14.82 3.29 5.03
N SER A 45 16.09 3.21 4.64
CA SER A 45 16.50 3.21 3.24
C SER A 45 16.39 1.81 2.65
N ILE A 46 16.18 1.70 1.34
CA ILE A 46 15.97 0.42 0.66
C ILE A 46 17.00 0.20 -0.44
N SER A 47 17.49 -1.03 -0.59
CA SER A 47 18.09 -1.52 -1.84
C SER A 47 17.35 -2.72 -2.39
N TYR A 48 17.50 -2.95 -3.69
CA TYR A 48 16.78 -3.98 -4.41
C TYR A 48 17.76 -4.94 -5.08
N MET A 49 17.44 -6.23 -5.01
CA MET A 49 18.07 -7.29 -5.78
C MET A 49 16.98 -7.95 -6.61
N VAL A 50 17.09 -7.95 -7.93
CA VAL A 50 16.10 -8.54 -8.83
C VAL A 50 16.83 -9.50 -9.76
N ASN A 51 16.32 -10.73 -9.88
CA ASN A 51 16.91 -11.80 -10.71
C ASN A 51 18.43 -11.99 -10.49
N GLY A 52 18.89 -11.83 -9.24
CA GLY A 52 20.31 -11.96 -8.86
C GLY A 52 21.20 -10.74 -9.15
N LYS A 53 20.66 -9.64 -9.66
CA LYS A 53 21.38 -8.37 -9.89
C LYS A 53 20.94 -7.31 -8.89
N GLU A 54 21.85 -6.43 -8.46
CA GLU A 54 21.53 -5.31 -7.58
C GLU A 54 21.14 -4.07 -8.39
N TYR A 55 20.13 -3.34 -7.92
CA TYR A 55 19.61 -2.12 -8.55
C TYR A 55 19.58 -0.97 -7.56
N ALA A 56 19.83 0.24 -8.04
CA ALA A 56 19.77 1.44 -7.20
C ALA A 56 18.32 1.81 -6.85
N SER A 57 17.34 1.37 -7.64
CA SER A 57 15.91 1.54 -7.37
C SER A 57 15.09 0.42 -8.00
N LEU A 58 13.89 0.19 -7.48
CA LEU A 58 12.96 -0.75 -8.10
C LEU A 58 12.46 -0.24 -9.46
N LEU A 59 12.39 1.08 -9.65
CA LEU A 59 12.06 1.68 -10.95
C LEU A 59 13.11 1.36 -12.03
N GLU A 60 14.38 1.31 -11.65
CA GLU A 60 15.47 0.93 -12.55
C GLU A 60 15.35 -0.55 -12.93
N ALA A 61 15.12 -1.43 -11.94
CA ALA A 61 14.89 -2.84 -12.18
C ALA A 61 13.68 -3.08 -13.10
N LEU A 62 12.57 -2.36 -12.89
CA LEU A 62 11.37 -2.45 -13.75
C LEU A 62 11.64 -2.08 -15.20
N VAL A 63 12.56 -1.14 -15.44
CA VAL A 63 12.95 -0.73 -16.79
C VAL A 63 13.83 -1.79 -17.46
N GLU A 64 14.78 -2.34 -16.72
CA GLU A 64 15.84 -3.19 -17.27
C GLU A 64 15.46 -4.67 -17.37
N GLU A 65 14.58 -5.17 -16.50
CA GLU A 65 14.24 -6.59 -16.41
C GLU A 65 12.83 -6.86 -16.92
N GLU A 66 12.71 -7.76 -17.89
CA GLU A 66 11.42 -8.10 -18.54
C GLU A 66 10.50 -8.87 -17.61
N GLU A 67 11.03 -9.85 -16.88
CA GLU A 67 10.27 -10.69 -15.98
C GLU A 67 10.81 -10.64 -14.55
N LEU A 68 9.92 -10.86 -13.58
CA LEU A 68 10.29 -11.01 -12.18
C LEU A 68 10.30 -12.49 -11.80
N THR A 69 11.49 -13.07 -11.63
CA THR A 69 11.64 -14.46 -11.16
C THR A 69 11.96 -14.50 -9.67
N THR A 70 12.93 -13.70 -9.25
CA THR A 70 13.31 -13.55 -7.83
C THR A 70 13.49 -12.08 -7.49
N ALA A 71 13.21 -11.73 -6.24
CA ALA A 71 13.39 -10.38 -5.74
C ALA A 71 13.88 -10.40 -4.29
N GLY A 72 14.67 -9.41 -3.92
CA GLY A 72 15.13 -9.14 -2.57
C GLY A 72 15.01 -7.65 -2.29
N ILE A 73 14.36 -7.30 -1.19
CA ILE A 73 14.28 -5.93 -0.69
C ILE A 73 15.06 -5.91 0.61
N ARG A 74 16.15 -5.14 0.65
CA ARG A 74 16.97 -4.98 1.86
C ARG A 74 16.72 -3.60 2.46
N PHE A 75 16.53 -3.55 3.77
CA PHE A 75 16.34 -2.31 4.51
C PHE A 75 17.60 -1.97 5.30
N PHE A 76 18.02 -0.72 5.21
CA PHE A 76 19.23 -0.20 5.85
C PHE A 76 18.92 1.04 6.67
N ASN A 77 19.78 1.31 7.65
CA ASN A 77 19.70 2.46 8.54
C ASN A 77 18.28 2.62 9.11
N PRO A 78 17.74 1.59 9.80
CA PRO A 78 16.43 1.69 10.41
C PRO A 78 16.42 2.84 11.42
N ASP A 79 15.37 3.63 11.38
CA ASP A 79 15.12 4.68 12.36
C ASP A 79 14.68 4.04 13.67
N MET A 80 15.59 4.04 14.64
CA MET A 80 15.40 3.38 15.94
C MET A 80 14.57 4.23 16.90
N GLU A 81 14.40 5.53 16.62
CA GLU A 81 13.66 6.48 17.46
C GLU A 81 12.15 6.42 17.17
N GLU A 82 11.79 6.14 15.92
CA GLU A 82 10.40 6.03 15.50
C GLU A 82 9.64 4.84 16.07
N ASN A 83 8.31 4.95 16.04
CA ASN A 83 7.40 3.86 16.41
C ASN A 83 7.10 2.98 15.20
N TRP A 84 7.46 1.70 15.30
CA TRP A 84 7.24 0.65 14.31
C TRP A 84 5.98 -0.17 14.65
N ASP A 85 4.95 0.46 15.17
CA ASP A 85 3.80 -0.22 15.76
C ASP A 85 2.96 -1.05 14.78
N TYR A 86 3.00 -0.66 13.51
CA TYR A 86 2.26 -1.25 12.38
C TYR A 86 3.20 -1.59 11.21
N ASN A 87 4.51 -1.47 11.43
CA ASN A 87 5.57 -1.88 10.50
C ASN A 87 6.46 -2.85 11.24
N VAL A 88 6.87 -3.97 10.65
CA VAL A 88 7.79 -4.88 11.34
C VAL A 88 9.22 -4.49 11.01
N PRO A 89 10.11 -4.26 12.00
CA PRO A 89 11.54 -4.04 11.76
C PRO A 89 12.13 -5.20 10.97
N THR A 90 12.35 -4.96 9.69
CA THR A 90 12.67 -6.01 8.72
C THR A 90 14.02 -5.69 8.13
N LYS A 91 14.90 -6.68 8.04
CA LYS A 91 16.19 -6.59 7.36
C LYS A 91 16.02 -6.89 5.88
N VAL A 92 15.31 -7.97 5.56
CA VAL A 92 15.15 -8.46 4.19
C VAL A 92 13.75 -9.02 3.96
N ILE A 93 13.17 -8.72 2.79
CA ILE A 93 12.05 -9.47 2.21
C ILE A 93 12.59 -10.15 0.95
N ALA A 94 12.35 -11.44 0.78
CA ALA A 94 12.77 -12.16 -0.41
C ALA A 94 11.60 -12.91 -1.06
N LEU A 95 11.48 -12.77 -2.37
CA LEU A 95 10.57 -13.50 -3.24
C LEU A 95 11.31 -14.67 -3.89
N MET A 96 10.76 -15.87 -3.71
CA MET A 96 11.29 -17.13 -4.26
C MET A 96 10.46 -17.65 -5.45
N GLY A 97 9.41 -16.91 -5.84
CA GLY A 97 8.51 -17.23 -6.96
C GLY A 97 7.10 -17.65 -6.52
N LYS A 98 6.14 -17.47 -7.43
CA LYS A 98 4.69 -17.71 -7.23
C LYS A 98 4.12 -16.98 -6.02
N GLY A 99 4.65 -15.78 -5.74
CA GLY A 99 4.27 -15.01 -4.56
C GLY A 99 4.61 -15.69 -3.23
N MET A 100 5.55 -16.63 -3.20
CA MET A 100 6.08 -17.23 -1.96
C MET A 100 7.45 -16.65 -1.64
N GLY A 101 7.75 -16.52 -0.36
CA GLY A 101 8.97 -15.84 0.07
C GLY A 101 9.30 -16.04 1.53
N TRP A 102 10.25 -15.23 2.01
CA TRP A 102 10.57 -15.15 3.44
C TRP A 102 10.87 -13.71 3.85
N VAL A 103 10.69 -13.44 5.14
CA VAL A 103 10.97 -12.16 5.79
C VAL A 103 11.97 -12.40 6.91
N GLU A 104 13.10 -11.69 6.90
CA GLU A 104 14.04 -11.63 8.02
C GLU A 104 13.78 -10.36 8.83
N ARG A 105 13.40 -10.51 10.09
CA ARG A 105 13.01 -9.40 10.98
C ARG A 105 13.73 -9.43 12.32
N PHE A 106 13.77 -8.29 12.97
CA PHE A 106 14.29 -8.12 14.32
C PHE A 106 13.15 -8.19 15.33
N THR A 107 13.48 -8.62 16.55
CA THR A 107 12.58 -8.52 17.69
C THR A 107 12.39 -7.06 18.11
N TYR A 108 11.13 -6.61 18.16
CA TYR A 108 10.75 -5.25 18.54
C TYR A 108 9.51 -5.26 19.42
N LYS A 109 9.56 -4.49 20.50
CA LYS A 109 8.47 -4.36 21.47
C LYS A 109 8.07 -2.89 21.57
N SER A 110 7.13 -2.47 20.73
CA SER A 110 6.55 -1.12 20.67
C SER A 110 6.36 -0.40 22.01
N PHE A 111 5.95 -1.12 23.04
CA PHE A 111 5.51 -0.57 24.33
C PHE A 111 6.52 -0.79 25.46
N SER A 112 7.70 -1.31 25.15
CA SER A 112 8.81 -1.39 26.10
C SER A 112 9.56 -0.06 26.13
N LEU A 113 10.06 0.33 27.32
CA LEU A 113 11.03 1.42 27.43
C LEU A 113 12.28 1.14 26.58
N ASP A 114 12.71 -0.13 26.60
CA ASP A 114 13.73 -0.66 25.71
C ASP A 114 13.01 -1.30 24.51
N LYS A 115 12.65 -0.48 23.52
CA LYS A 115 11.85 -0.91 22.36
C LYS A 115 12.52 -2.02 21.55
N TRP A 116 13.85 -2.05 21.59
CA TRP A 116 14.68 -3.00 20.88
C TRP A 116 15.21 -4.04 21.85
N ASP A 117 15.18 -5.28 21.43
CA ASP A 117 15.80 -6.36 22.19
C ASP A 117 17.32 -6.15 22.26
N LYS A 118 17.90 -6.33 23.45
CA LYS A 118 19.34 -6.18 23.66
C LYS A 118 20.15 -7.21 22.87
N GLU A 119 19.57 -8.38 22.61
CA GLU A 119 20.21 -9.44 21.83
C GLU A 119 19.92 -9.35 20.33
N GLN A 120 18.97 -8.50 19.90
CA GLN A 120 18.49 -8.34 18.51
C GLN A 120 18.45 -9.66 17.71
N GLN A 121 17.71 -10.65 18.23
CA GLN A 121 17.61 -11.93 17.55
C GLN A 121 16.90 -11.76 16.19
N MET A 122 17.55 -12.24 15.13
CA MET A 122 16.93 -12.28 13.80
C MET A 122 15.99 -13.49 13.70
N LEU A 123 14.76 -13.23 13.32
CA LEU A 123 13.74 -14.23 13.05
C LEU A 123 13.50 -14.29 11.54
N ARG A 124 13.28 -15.50 11.01
CA ARG A 124 12.98 -15.71 9.60
C ARG A 124 11.65 -16.43 9.45
N ASP A 125 10.69 -15.75 8.85
CA ASP A 125 9.34 -16.26 8.64
C ASP A 125 9.11 -16.59 7.17
N SER A 126 8.53 -17.76 6.90
CA SER A 126 8.04 -18.08 5.56
C SER A 126 6.70 -17.38 5.32
N VAL A 127 6.57 -16.72 4.17
CA VAL A 127 5.43 -15.85 3.89
C VAL A 127 4.86 -16.07 2.50
N MET A 128 3.56 -15.81 2.36
CA MET A 128 2.94 -15.47 1.09
C MET A 128 3.05 -13.96 0.89
N LEU A 129 3.61 -13.54 -0.24
CA LEU A 129 3.74 -12.15 -0.66
C LEU A 129 2.63 -11.77 -1.62
N ARG A 130 2.05 -10.60 -1.37
CA ARG A 130 1.16 -9.89 -2.29
C ARG A 130 1.56 -8.42 -2.33
N ALA A 131 1.19 -7.74 -3.41
CA ALA A 131 1.46 -6.32 -3.57
C ALA A 131 0.35 -5.65 -4.38
N PHE A 132 0.24 -4.33 -4.18
CA PHE A 132 -0.59 -3.47 -5.01
C PHE A 132 -0.06 -2.03 -4.99
N PRO A 133 -0.31 -1.25 -6.06
CA PRO A 133 0.08 0.15 -6.08
C PRO A 133 -0.85 0.98 -5.19
N VAL A 134 -0.26 1.80 -4.31
CA VAL A 134 -0.99 2.71 -3.41
C VAL A 134 -1.13 4.08 -4.05
N ARG A 135 -0.04 4.59 -4.63
CA ARG A 135 0.00 5.82 -5.41
C ARG A 135 0.71 5.55 -6.72
N PHE A 136 0.05 5.84 -7.82
CA PHE A 136 0.53 5.53 -9.15
C PHE A 136 -0.04 6.50 -10.17
N TYR A 137 0.58 6.52 -11.34
CA TYR A 137 0.05 7.15 -12.55
C TYR A 137 -0.28 6.06 -13.56
N PHE A 138 -1.41 6.20 -14.26
CA PHE A 138 -1.80 5.33 -15.37
C PHE A 138 -1.92 6.20 -16.62
N PRO A 139 -1.25 5.83 -17.73
CA PRO A 139 -1.29 6.63 -18.96
C PRO A 139 -2.70 6.70 -19.54
N GLN A 140 -3.11 7.91 -19.89
CA GLN A 140 -4.34 8.14 -20.64
C GLN A 140 -4.12 9.28 -21.63
N SER A 141 -4.43 9.02 -22.89
CA SER A 141 -4.34 10.03 -23.94
C SER A 141 -5.37 11.14 -23.74
N ILE A 142 -5.11 12.29 -24.37
CA ILE A 142 -6.11 13.37 -24.40
C ILE A 142 -7.39 12.92 -25.11
N LYS A 143 -7.28 12.01 -26.10
CA LYS A 143 -8.41 11.48 -26.85
C LYS A 143 -9.32 10.68 -25.92
N THR A 144 -8.77 9.70 -25.21
CA THR A 144 -9.49 8.84 -24.26
C THR A 144 -10.14 9.65 -23.15
N LYS A 145 -9.42 10.65 -22.63
CA LYS A 145 -9.93 11.55 -21.58
C LYS A 145 -11.06 12.46 -22.05
N SER A 146 -11.19 12.71 -23.36
CA SER A 146 -12.11 13.68 -23.95
C SER A 146 -13.34 13.06 -24.63
N ILE A 147 -13.48 11.72 -24.60
CA ILE A 147 -14.58 10.99 -25.29
C ILE A 147 -15.96 11.41 -24.77
N ASP A 148 -16.12 11.66 -23.46
CA ASP A 148 -17.37 12.20 -22.91
C ASP A 148 -17.08 13.13 -21.71
N PRO A 149 -17.15 14.46 -21.88
CA PRO A 149 -16.95 15.41 -20.79
C PRO A 149 -18.11 15.45 -19.77
N ARG A 150 -19.22 14.76 -20.05
CA ARG A 150 -20.39 14.65 -19.14
C ARG A 150 -20.48 13.31 -18.43
N ALA A 151 -19.84 12.26 -18.94
CA ALA A 151 -19.69 11.00 -18.22
C ALA A 151 -18.70 11.19 -17.06
N ALA A 152 -18.98 10.52 -15.93
CA ALA A 152 -17.95 10.34 -14.92
C ALA A 152 -16.76 9.62 -15.59
N PRO A 153 -15.51 10.10 -15.45
CA PRO A 153 -14.37 9.49 -16.10
C PRO A 153 -14.28 8.02 -15.68
N VAL A 154 -14.41 7.10 -16.65
CA VAL A 154 -14.24 5.68 -16.38
C VAL A 154 -12.82 5.48 -15.86
N ARG A 155 -12.71 4.85 -14.69
CA ARG A 155 -11.42 4.68 -14.05
C ARG A 155 -10.54 3.78 -14.93
N PRO A 156 -9.38 4.25 -15.39
CA PRO A 156 -8.53 3.47 -16.30
C PRO A 156 -8.04 2.16 -15.69
N TYR A 157 -7.83 2.18 -14.37
CA TYR A 157 -7.26 1.06 -13.65
C TYR A 157 -7.75 1.00 -12.20
N VAL A 158 -8.23 -0.18 -11.81
CA VAL A 158 -8.57 -0.54 -10.44
C VAL A 158 -7.47 -1.47 -9.91
N PRO A 159 -6.67 -1.04 -8.91
CA PRO A 159 -5.65 -1.90 -8.33
C PRO A 159 -6.25 -3.17 -7.74
N LYS A 160 -5.52 -4.28 -7.83
CA LYS A 160 -5.89 -5.54 -7.18
C LYS A 160 -4.74 -6.00 -6.29
N LEU A 161 -5.06 -6.68 -5.20
CA LEU A 161 -4.06 -7.38 -4.39
C LEU A 161 -3.62 -8.64 -5.15
N ILE A 162 -2.41 -8.62 -5.69
CA ILE A 162 -1.91 -9.69 -6.57
C ILE A 162 -0.50 -10.10 -6.16
N THR A 163 0.02 -11.19 -6.73
CA THR A 163 1.43 -11.59 -6.54
C THR A 163 2.37 -10.50 -7.06
N PRO A 164 3.57 -10.31 -6.46
CA PRO A 164 4.57 -9.37 -6.98
C PRO A 164 4.89 -9.54 -8.48
N GLU A 165 4.92 -10.78 -8.97
CA GLU A 165 5.18 -11.12 -10.37
C GLU A 165 4.05 -10.64 -11.30
N ALA A 166 2.81 -10.85 -10.89
CA ALA A 166 1.65 -10.32 -11.62
C ALA A 166 1.62 -8.78 -11.61
N LEU A 167 1.98 -8.15 -10.49
CA LEU A 167 2.09 -6.68 -10.44
C LEU A 167 3.19 -6.17 -11.37
N TRP A 168 4.33 -6.87 -11.43
CA TRP A 168 5.42 -6.57 -12.36
C TRP A 168 4.93 -6.58 -13.81
N ARG A 169 4.21 -7.63 -14.21
CA ARG A 169 3.61 -7.73 -15.54
C ARG A 169 2.62 -6.60 -15.80
N VAL A 170 1.68 -6.33 -14.89
CA VAL A 170 0.73 -5.21 -15.05
C VAL A 170 1.45 -3.87 -15.26
N ILE A 171 2.55 -3.61 -14.54
CA ILE A 171 3.36 -2.39 -14.71
C ILE A 171 3.93 -2.32 -16.13
N ARG A 172 4.51 -3.43 -16.61
CA ARG A 172 5.11 -3.48 -17.95
C ARG A 172 4.03 -3.45 -19.02
N ASP A 173 3.07 -4.36 -19.01
CA ASP A 173 2.08 -4.51 -20.07
C ASP A 173 1.18 -3.26 -20.24
N LYS A 174 0.99 -2.47 -19.17
CA LYS A 174 0.10 -1.30 -19.18
C LYS A 174 0.80 0.05 -19.06
N GLY A 175 2.12 0.07 -18.89
CA GLY A 175 2.86 1.29 -18.58
C GLY A 175 2.41 1.98 -17.29
N LEU A 176 1.87 1.22 -16.33
CA LEU A 176 1.47 1.76 -15.02
C LEU A 176 2.72 2.20 -14.27
N VAL A 177 2.80 3.46 -13.87
CA VAL A 177 3.96 4.01 -13.17
C VAL A 177 3.68 4.05 -11.66
N PRO A 178 4.23 3.12 -10.87
CA PRO A 178 4.06 3.15 -9.41
C PRO A 178 4.99 4.17 -8.77
N PHE A 179 4.45 5.05 -7.94
CA PHE A 179 5.26 5.90 -7.05
C PHE A 179 5.41 5.27 -5.67
N GLU A 180 4.35 4.58 -5.22
CA GLU A 180 4.28 3.89 -3.94
C GLU A 180 3.57 2.55 -4.12
N ILE A 181 4.17 1.48 -3.61
CA ILE A 181 3.55 0.15 -3.56
C ILE A 181 3.45 -0.30 -2.11
N ARG A 182 2.39 -1.03 -1.80
CA ARG A 182 2.30 -1.78 -0.55
C ARG A 182 2.64 -3.22 -0.83
N VAL A 183 3.61 -3.75 -0.10
CA VAL A 183 3.91 -5.19 -0.04
C VAL A 183 3.33 -5.74 1.24
N CYS A 184 2.47 -6.74 1.12
CA CYS A 184 1.89 -7.47 2.24
C CYS A 184 2.51 -8.86 2.30
N ALA A 185 3.01 -9.24 3.47
CA ALA A 185 3.58 -10.55 3.75
C ALA A 185 2.71 -11.26 4.78
N TYR A 186 2.10 -12.37 4.39
CA TYR A 186 1.21 -13.16 5.23
C TYR A 186 1.93 -14.41 5.70
N THR A 187 2.00 -14.60 7.01
CA THR A 187 2.30 -15.89 7.63
C THR A 187 0.97 -16.60 7.93
N LYS A 188 1.02 -17.76 8.59
CA LYS A 188 -0.20 -18.43 9.08
C LYS A 188 -0.95 -17.60 10.12
N GLU A 189 -0.24 -16.85 10.96
CA GLU A 189 -0.79 -16.22 12.16
C GLU A 189 -0.92 -14.71 12.06
N GLN A 190 -0.07 -14.07 11.25
CA GLN A 190 0.10 -12.62 11.21
C GLN A 190 0.37 -12.10 9.81
N ARG A 191 0.17 -10.80 9.63
CA ARG A 191 0.42 -10.05 8.40
C ARG A 191 1.38 -8.90 8.67
N TYR A 192 2.36 -8.73 7.80
CA TYR A 192 3.27 -7.59 7.78
C TYR A 192 2.97 -6.72 6.56
N SER A 193 3.04 -5.40 6.71
CA SER A 193 2.93 -4.47 5.58
C SER A 193 4.08 -3.50 5.49
N TYR A 194 4.46 -3.25 4.24
CA TYR A 194 5.55 -2.38 3.88
C TYR A 194 5.09 -1.41 2.79
N ASP A 195 4.96 -0.14 3.14
CA ASP A 195 4.71 0.93 2.18
C ASP A 195 6.05 1.42 1.65
N LEU A 196 6.33 1.10 0.39
CA LEU A 196 7.61 1.38 -0.24
C LEU A 196 7.46 2.62 -1.13
N ASP A 197 8.28 3.63 -0.88
CA ASP A 197 8.44 4.79 -1.74
C ASP A 197 9.47 4.47 -2.83
N LEU A 198 9.00 4.24 -4.06
CA LEU A 198 9.83 3.86 -5.20
C LEU A 198 10.60 5.05 -5.78
N VAL A 199 10.14 6.27 -5.54
CA VAL A 199 10.80 7.49 -6.04
C VAL A 199 12.02 7.83 -5.19
N ASN A 200 11.93 7.60 -3.88
CA ASN A 200 13.00 7.93 -2.93
C ASN A 200 13.73 6.71 -2.34
N ASN A 201 13.34 5.49 -2.71
CA ASN A 201 13.87 4.21 -2.21
C ASN A 201 13.84 4.09 -0.68
N ARG A 202 12.67 4.30 -0.09
CA ARG A 202 12.50 4.32 1.36
C ARG A 202 11.29 3.50 1.81
N LEU A 203 11.41 2.89 2.98
CA LEU A 203 10.27 2.35 3.70
C LEU A 203 9.58 3.53 4.39
N LEU A 204 8.27 3.66 4.21
CA LEU A 204 7.48 4.72 4.82
C LEU A 204 6.97 4.29 6.20
N LYS A 205 6.88 5.27 7.09
CA LYS A 205 6.24 5.10 8.39
C LYS A 205 4.72 5.02 8.22
N ASP A 206 4.11 4.05 8.90
CA ASP A 206 2.66 4.01 9.05
C ASP A 206 2.17 5.24 9.84
N PHE A 207 1.14 5.91 9.34
CA PHE A 207 0.61 7.15 9.93
C PHE A 207 0.05 6.94 11.34
N ARG A 208 -0.32 5.70 11.70
CA ARG A 208 -0.85 5.31 13.03
C ARG A 208 0.26 5.13 14.07
N GLY A 209 1.52 5.06 13.66
CA GLY A 209 2.64 4.72 14.54
C GLY A 209 2.80 5.70 15.72
N GLY A 210 2.59 5.21 16.94
CA GLY A 210 2.62 5.95 18.19
C GLY A 210 1.31 6.62 18.61
N GLN A 211 0.23 6.47 17.83
CA GLN A 211 -1.02 7.21 18.05
C GLN A 211 -2.14 6.32 18.61
N VAL A 212 -2.15 5.03 18.28
CA VAL A 212 -3.23 4.11 18.66
C VAL A 212 -2.86 3.32 19.93
N ALA A 213 -3.72 3.40 20.94
CA ALA A 213 -3.52 2.69 22.20
C ALA A 213 -3.67 1.17 22.05
N VAL A 214 -2.80 0.40 22.72
CA VAL A 214 -2.76 -1.07 22.66
C VAL A 214 -4.09 -1.72 23.00
N ARG A 215 -4.72 -1.23 24.08
CA ARG A 215 -5.99 -1.78 24.60
C ARG A 215 -7.15 -1.68 23.62
N ASN A 216 -7.05 -0.80 22.63
CA ASN A 216 -8.10 -0.61 21.62
C ASN A 216 -7.86 -1.47 20.38
N ARG A 217 -6.73 -2.19 20.29
CA ARG A 217 -6.40 -2.99 19.11
C ARG A 217 -7.34 -4.19 18.98
N ALA A 218 -7.84 -4.39 17.77
CA ALA A 218 -8.55 -5.62 17.43
C ALA A 218 -7.57 -6.76 17.21
N GLU A 219 -7.94 -7.95 17.66
CA GLU A 219 -7.28 -9.19 17.24
C GLU A 219 -7.81 -9.59 15.86
N ARG A 220 -6.90 -9.81 14.91
CA ARG A 220 -7.23 -10.11 13.51
C ARG A 220 -6.45 -11.32 13.05
N SER A 221 -7.13 -12.23 12.35
CA SER A 221 -6.47 -13.37 11.73
C SER A 221 -5.74 -12.95 10.44
N SER A 222 -4.83 -13.80 9.96
CA SER A 222 -4.17 -13.61 8.66
C SER A 222 -5.16 -13.53 7.48
N ILE A 223 -6.29 -14.25 7.58
CA ILE A 223 -7.37 -14.23 6.59
C ILE A 223 -8.14 -12.91 6.64
N ASP A 224 -8.44 -12.37 7.83
CA ASP A 224 -9.07 -11.05 7.95
C ASP A 224 -8.21 -9.98 7.28
N TYR A 225 -6.89 -9.99 7.53
CA TYR A 225 -5.96 -9.06 6.89
C TYR A 225 -5.92 -9.23 5.37
N LEU A 226 -5.99 -10.46 4.87
CA LEU A 226 -6.03 -10.72 3.43
C LEU A 226 -7.28 -10.11 2.79
N ASN A 227 -8.46 -10.38 3.36
CA ASN A 227 -9.74 -9.83 2.88
C ASN A 227 -9.73 -8.30 2.94
N PHE A 228 -9.22 -7.74 4.04
CA PHE A 228 -9.07 -6.29 4.20
C PHE A 228 -8.16 -5.69 3.12
N ASP A 229 -6.98 -6.27 2.88
CA ASP A 229 -6.03 -5.76 1.88
C ASP A 229 -6.60 -5.88 0.45
N MET A 230 -7.38 -6.91 0.16
CA MET A 230 -8.09 -7.05 -1.12
C MET A 230 -9.07 -5.89 -1.35
N ILE A 231 -9.89 -5.56 -0.34
CA ILE A 231 -10.84 -4.45 -0.39
C ILE A 231 -10.11 -3.12 -0.45
N LEU A 232 -9.06 -2.95 0.35
CA LEU A 232 -8.27 -1.73 0.40
C LEU A 232 -7.62 -1.41 -0.96
N ALA A 233 -7.13 -2.45 -1.67
CA ALA A 233 -6.55 -2.33 -2.99
C ALA A 233 -7.61 -1.96 -4.05
N SER A 234 -8.71 -2.71 -4.10
CA SER A 234 -9.71 -2.64 -5.17
C SER A 234 -10.76 -1.55 -5.02
N THR A 235 -11.06 -1.14 -3.80
CA THR A 235 -12.13 -0.17 -3.57
C THR A 235 -11.65 1.25 -3.84
N GLU A 236 -12.46 1.99 -4.60
CA GLU A 236 -12.26 3.42 -4.78
C GLU A 236 -12.70 4.19 -3.53
N MET A 237 -11.70 4.75 -2.87
CA MET A 237 -11.86 5.59 -1.71
C MET A 237 -10.87 6.75 -1.81
N LYS A 238 -11.32 7.94 -1.41
CA LYS A 238 -10.42 9.08 -1.24
C LYS A 238 -9.32 8.70 -0.23
N TYR A 239 -8.13 9.27 -0.39
CA TYR A 239 -6.97 8.96 0.44
C TYR A 239 -7.27 9.03 1.95
N ILE A 240 -8.01 10.05 2.38
CA ILE A 240 -8.41 10.21 3.79
C ILE A 240 -9.35 9.10 4.27
N VAL A 241 -10.27 8.65 3.42
CA VAL A 241 -11.19 7.55 3.73
C VAL A 241 -10.43 6.23 3.81
N LYS A 242 -9.45 6.00 2.93
CA LYS A 242 -8.57 4.82 3.03
C LYS A 242 -7.80 4.79 4.35
N LYS A 243 -7.26 5.93 4.78
CA LYS A 243 -6.57 6.03 6.08
C LYS A 243 -7.52 5.74 7.25
N ALA A 244 -8.70 6.36 7.27
CA ALA A 244 -9.69 6.06 8.30
C ALA A 244 -10.09 4.57 8.30
N PHE A 245 -10.20 3.95 7.14
CA PHE A 245 -10.50 2.52 7.02
C PHE A 245 -9.37 1.63 7.55
N ILE A 246 -8.12 1.97 7.22
CA ILE A 246 -6.92 1.32 7.76
C ILE A 246 -6.84 1.44 9.29
N GLU A 247 -7.17 2.60 9.84
CA GLU A 247 -7.17 2.80 11.29
C GLU A 247 -8.30 2.03 11.96
N LEU A 248 -9.53 2.16 11.46
CA LEU A 248 -10.70 1.47 11.98
C LEU A 248 -10.53 -0.05 11.99
N PHE A 249 -9.82 -0.60 11.00
CA PHE A 249 -9.57 -2.05 10.92
C PHE A 249 -8.71 -2.60 12.05
N GLU A 250 -7.73 -1.84 12.53
CA GLU A 250 -6.83 -2.31 13.60
C GLU A 250 -7.40 -2.12 14.99
N VAL A 251 -8.57 -1.48 15.13
CA VAL A 251 -9.18 -1.22 16.42
C VAL A 251 -10.52 -1.95 16.55
N THR A 252 -10.93 -2.22 17.79
CA THR A 252 -12.22 -2.86 18.07
C THR A 252 -13.38 -1.93 17.69
N GLU A 253 -13.24 -0.66 18.06
CA GLU A 253 -14.14 0.43 17.69
C GLU A 253 -13.37 1.76 17.68
N ALA A 254 -13.89 2.73 16.93
CA ALA A 254 -13.40 4.10 16.94
C ALA A 254 -14.56 5.09 16.87
N THR A 255 -14.37 6.25 17.49
CA THR A 255 -15.21 7.43 17.30
C THR A 255 -14.62 8.36 16.23
N ALA A 256 -15.39 9.36 15.80
CA ALA A 256 -14.88 10.40 14.92
C ALA A 256 -13.69 11.18 15.52
N PHE A 257 -13.67 11.32 16.86
CA PHE A 257 -12.59 11.96 17.60
C PHE A 257 -11.29 11.13 17.58
N ASP A 258 -11.39 9.81 17.71
CA ASP A 258 -10.21 8.94 17.67
C ASP A 258 -9.50 9.04 16.31
N ILE A 259 -10.28 8.95 15.23
CA ILE A 259 -9.79 9.10 13.86
C ILE A 259 -9.21 10.51 13.63
N SER A 260 -9.89 11.55 14.13
CA SER A 260 -9.43 12.93 13.94
C SER A 260 -8.09 13.19 14.62
N HIS A 261 -7.93 12.68 15.84
CA HIS A 261 -6.71 12.75 16.62
C HIS A 261 -5.55 12.02 15.93
N THR A 262 -5.71 10.74 15.56
CA THR A 262 -4.64 9.96 14.91
C THR A 262 -4.20 10.57 13.58
N MET A 263 -5.15 11.06 12.79
CA MET A 263 -4.87 11.55 11.44
C MET A 263 -4.51 13.04 11.39
N GLY A 264 -4.66 13.79 12.48
CA GLY A 264 -4.46 15.24 12.53
C GLY A 264 -5.45 16.01 11.65
N ILE A 265 -6.72 15.60 11.66
CA ILE A 265 -7.81 16.21 10.88
C ILE A 265 -8.93 16.70 11.80
N THR A 266 -9.98 17.30 11.25
CA THR A 266 -11.14 17.72 12.05
C THR A 266 -12.09 16.55 12.33
N ASP A 267 -12.84 16.60 13.43
CA ASP A 267 -13.86 15.61 13.79
C ASP A 267 -14.90 15.42 12.67
N GLN A 268 -15.28 16.50 11.98
CA GLN A 268 -16.21 16.41 10.85
C GLN A 268 -15.60 15.63 9.68
N MET A 269 -14.31 15.80 9.40
CA MET A 269 -13.62 15.02 8.36
C MET A 269 -13.46 13.55 8.77
N GLY A 270 -13.18 13.29 10.05
CA GLY A 270 -13.17 11.93 10.62
C GLY A 270 -14.53 11.26 10.46
N LYS A 271 -15.60 11.90 10.93
CA LYS A 271 -16.98 11.43 10.78
C LYS A 271 -17.37 11.17 9.33
N ASN A 272 -17.14 12.13 8.43
CA ASN A 272 -17.44 11.97 7.01
C ASN A 272 -16.69 10.78 6.39
N SER A 273 -15.47 10.50 6.85
CA SER A 273 -14.69 9.35 6.39
C SER A 273 -15.26 8.04 6.91
N LEU A 274 -15.66 7.99 8.17
CA LEU A 274 -16.31 6.82 8.78
C LEU A 274 -17.68 6.53 8.16
N ASP A 275 -18.54 7.54 8.00
CA ASP A 275 -19.84 7.40 7.32
C ASP A 275 -19.66 6.93 5.85
N ALA A 276 -18.57 7.34 5.18
CA ALA A 276 -18.26 6.85 3.84
C ALA A 276 -17.86 5.35 3.83
N ILE A 277 -17.29 4.82 4.90
CA ILE A 277 -16.98 3.39 5.05
C ILE A 277 -18.27 2.60 5.35
N VAL A 278 -19.12 3.13 6.24
CA VAL A 278 -20.42 2.54 6.59
C VAL A 278 -21.35 2.45 5.38
N SER A 279 -21.46 3.54 4.59
CA SER A 279 -22.28 3.55 3.36
C SER A 279 -21.82 2.56 2.28
N ARG A 280 -20.60 2.02 2.40
CA ARG A 280 -20.08 0.92 1.55
C ARG A 280 -20.33 -0.46 2.14
N GLY A 281 -20.96 -0.55 3.32
CA GLY A 281 -21.22 -1.80 4.03
C GLY A 281 -19.96 -2.43 4.66
N LEU A 282 -18.88 -1.67 4.83
CA LEU A 282 -17.60 -2.19 5.33
C LEU A 282 -17.43 -2.00 6.84
N ALA A 283 -18.29 -1.21 7.47
CA ALA A 283 -18.29 -0.94 8.90
C ALA A 283 -19.72 -0.77 9.40
N ASP A 284 -19.92 -1.07 10.67
CA ASP A 284 -21.15 -0.80 11.40
C ASP A 284 -21.04 0.52 12.16
N LYS A 285 -22.19 1.12 12.44
CA LYS A 285 -22.31 2.38 13.18
C LYS A 285 -23.34 2.23 14.28
N GLU A 286 -22.93 2.47 15.51
CA GLU A 286 -23.79 2.35 16.69
C GLU A 286 -23.87 3.68 17.46
N GLY A 287 -24.95 3.84 18.23
CA GLY A 287 -25.16 5.02 19.07
C GLY A 287 -25.86 6.20 18.35
N LYS A 288 -25.75 7.38 18.97
CA LYS A 288 -26.35 8.64 18.47
C LYS A 288 -25.36 9.78 18.60
N PRO A 289 -25.40 10.80 17.72
CA PRO A 289 -24.54 11.97 17.85
C PRO A 289 -24.60 12.58 19.26
N PRO A 290 -23.46 12.97 19.86
CA PRO A 290 -22.09 12.88 19.36
C PRO A 290 -21.35 11.57 19.74
N ARG A 291 -22.03 10.62 20.39
CA ARG A 291 -21.46 9.35 20.89
C ARG A 291 -21.68 8.21 19.90
N GLU A 292 -21.33 8.45 18.65
CA GLU A 292 -21.36 7.40 17.62
C GLU A 292 -20.04 6.62 17.68
N SER A 293 -20.13 5.29 17.73
CA SER A 293 -18.97 4.40 17.57
C SER A 293 -19.10 3.64 16.25
N TYR A 294 -17.95 3.31 15.67
CA TYR A 294 -17.83 2.62 14.41
C TYR A 294 -16.94 1.41 14.62
N SER A 295 -17.27 0.29 13.96
CA SER A 295 -16.49 -0.95 14.08
C SER A 295 -16.46 -1.69 12.74
N ILE A 296 -15.40 -2.46 12.50
CA ILE A 296 -15.31 -3.31 11.33
C ILE A 296 -16.10 -4.60 11.54
N ASN A 297 -16.90 -4.95 10.54
CA ASN A 297 -17.58 -6.23 10.44
C ASN A 297 -16.78 -7.19 9.54
N SER A 298 -16.05 -8.13 10.15
CA SER A 298 -15.22 -9.11 9.43
C SER A 298 -16.01 -9.97 8.44
N GLU A 299 -17.27 -10.30 8.75
CA GLU A 299 -18.11 -11.10 7.83
C GLU A 299 -18.44 -10.31 6.55
N ASN A 300 -18.76 -9.02 6.70
CA ASN A 300 -19.02 -8.16 5.55
C ASN A 300 -17.75 -7.95 4.72
N LEU A 301 -16.57 -7.84 5.36
CA LEU A 301 -15.30 -7.84 4.64
C LEU A 301 -15.08 -9.13 3.86
N ALA A 302 -15.33 -10.30 4.45
CA ALA A 302 -15.19 -11.57 3.74
C ALA A 302 -16.12 -11.64 2.51
N LYS A 303 -17.40 -11.28 2.68
CA LYS A 303 -18.38 -11.25 1.58
C LYS A 303 -17.97 -10.29 0.46
N ALA A 304 -17.52 -9.09 0.82
CA ALA A 304 -17.07 -8.09 -0.15
C ALA A 304 -15.79 -8.53 -0.87
N ALA A 305 -14.85 -9.17 -0.17
CA ALA A 305 -13.62 -9.72 -0.74
C ALA A 305 -13.92 -10.84 -1.75
N SER A 306 -14.84 -11.76 -1.45
CA SER A 306 -15.22 -12.82 -2.39
C SER A 306 -15.80 -12.28 -3.69
N GLY A 307 -16.62 -11.22 -3.63
CA GLY A 307 -17.13 -10.56 -4.84
C GLY A 307 -16.06 -9.88 -5.70
N ILE A 308 -14.86 -9.64 -5.15
CA ILE A 308 -13.72 -9.07 -5.89
C ILE A 308 -12.94 -10.17 -6.64
N GLU A 309 -12.84 -11.39 -6.09
CA GLU A 309 -12.14 -12.51 -6.75
C GLU A 309 -12.81 -12.91 -8.07
N ASP A 310 -14.14 -12.77 -8.13
CA ASP A 310 -14.94 -13.08 -9.33
C ASP A 310 -14.78 -12.05 -10.45
N LEU A 311 -14.11 -10.91 -10.20
CA LEU A 311 -13.85 -9.93 -11.25
C LEU A 311 -12.71 -10.43 -12.15
N PRO A 312 -12.94 -10.60 -13.46
CA PRO A 312 -11.93 -11.11 -14.37
C PRO A 312 -10.63 -10.31 -14.21
N LEU A 313 -9.51 -11.04 -14.24
CA LEU A 313 -8.22 -10.38 -14.35
C LEU A 313 -8.25 -9.48 -15.60
N PRO A 314 -7.62 -8.29 -15.55
CA PRO A 314 -7.45 -7.52 -16.77
C PRO A 314 -6.89 -8.45 -17.86
N PRO A 315 -7.43 -8.40 -19.10
CA PRO A 315 -6.87 -9.19 -20.19
C PRO A 315 -5.38 -8.86 -20.35
N PRO A 316 -4.57 -9.85 -20.80
CA PRO A 316 -3.15 -9.67 -21.06
C PRO A 316 -2.88 -8.53 -22.05
#